data_AF-A0A3L6SI75-F1
#
_entry.id   AF-A0A3L6SI75-F1
#
_cell.length_a   1.000
_cell.length_b   1.000
_cell.length_c   1.000
_cell.angle_alpha   90.00
_cell.angle_beta   90.00
_cell.angle_gamma   90.00
#
_symmetry.space_group_name_H-M   'P 1'
#
loop_
_entity.id
_entity.type
_entity.pdbx_description
1 polymer ?
#
loop_
_entity_poly.entity_id
_entity_poly.type
_entity_poly.pdbx_seq_one_letter_code
_entity_poly.pdbx_strand_id
1 'polypeptide(L)'
;MASMEADGGMDALPDSVVQHILSQFRNARDVAACAAVARCWRGCMPYLPSLYFPRGAFEADAIGRMVAAAARLEELVLYCPFSASLLPCWLAARATMLRVLELRVDSAADRAGHHLDCASVAAGIEELRLPHHAAAPSPWPER
;
A
#
# COMPACT_ATOMS: atom_id res chain seq x y z
N MET A 1 7.28 42.96 19.41
CA MET A 1 6.89 41.79 20.23
C MET A 1 6.76 40.62 19.27
N ALA A 2 7.85 39.87 19.08
CA ALA A 2 7.81 38.61 18.36
C ALA A 2 7.37 37.56 19.38
N SER A 3 6.13 37.07 19.26
CA SER A 3 5.75 35.83 19.92
C SER A 3 6.55 34.72 19.26
N MET A 4 7.68 34.41 19.88
CA MET A 4 8.44 33.20 19.61
C MET A 4 7.72 32.08 20.34
N GLU A 5 6.54 31.72 19.81
CA GLU A 5 5.91 30.45 20.13
C GLU A 5 6.87 29.40 19.56
N ALA A 6 7.82 28.96 20.39
CA ALA A 6 8.45 27.67 20.17
C ALA A 6 7.34 26.64 20.38
N ASP A 7 6.56 26.43 19.33
CA ASP A 7 5.56 25.38 19.26
C ASP A 7 6.31 24.06 19.35
N GLY A 8 6.54 23.58 20.57
CA GLY A 8 7.16 22.30 20.89
C GLY A 8 6.25 21.11 20.57
N GLY A 9 5.37 21.27 19.57
CA GLY A 9 4.48 20.23 19.07
C GLY A 9 5.21 19.26 18.14
N MET A 10 4.48 18.22 17.72
CA MET A 10 4.98 17.22 16.76
C MET A 10 5.38 17.83 15.38
N ASP A 11 5.05 19.09 15.11
CA ASP A 11 5.47 19.84 13.91
C ASP A 11 6.90 20.41 13.99
N ALA A 12 7.55 20.41 15.17
CA ALA A 12 8.93 20.89 15.34
C ALA A 12 10.01 19.84 14.99
N LEU A 13 9.61 18.59 14.75
CA LEU A 13 10.52 17.51 14.37
C LEU A 13 11.04 17.73 12.93
N PRO A 14 12.36 17.59 12.68
CA PRO A 14 12.90 17.68 11.34
C PRO A 14 12.39 16.52 10.47
N ASP A 15 12.12 16.81 9.20
CA ASP A 15 11.56 15.85 8.24
C ASP A 15 12.36 14.55 8.17
N SER A 16 13.70 14.60 8.32
CA SER A 16 14.54 13.41 8.29
C SER A 16 14.22 12.42 9.42
N VAL A 17 13.86 12.91 10.60
CA VAL A 17 13.46 12.09 11.75
C VAL A 17 12.07 11.52 11.52
N VAL A 18 11.14 12.34 11.03
CA VAL A 18 9.77 11.90 10.70
C VAL A 18 9.78 10.84 9.60
N GLN A 19 10.59 11.04 8.55
CA GLN A 19 10.82 10.06 7.49
C GLN A 19 11.41 8.77 8.04
N HIS A 20 12.41 8.85 8.93
CA HIS A 20 12.99 7.68 9.55
C HIS A 20 11.96 6.91 10.37
N ILE A 21 11.17 7.60 11.19
CA ILE A 21 10.09 6.99 11.97
C ILE A 21 9.06 6.33 11.04
N LEU A 22 8.55 7.07 10.04
CA LEU A 22 7.57 6.56 9.08
C LEU A 22 8.07 5.36 8.28
N SER A 23 9.36 5.30 7.95
CA SER A 23 9.96 4.16 7.26
C SER A 23 9.94 2.85 8.08
N GLN A 24 9.76 2.92 9.40
CA GLN A 24 9.60 1.74 10.24
C GLN A 24 8.17 1.19 10.20
N PHE A 25 7.19 1.99 9.78
CA PHE A 25 5.81 1.55 9.68
C PHE A 25 5.54 0.95 8.31
N ARG A 26 4.96 -0.25 8.32
CA ARG A 26 4.40 -0.87 7.11
C ARG A 26 2.89 -0.80 7.11
N ASN A 27 2.25 -0.83 8.28
CA ASN A 27 0.80 -0.86 8.38
C ASN A 27 0.19 0.49 7.99
N ALA A 28 -0.66 0.48 6.96
CA ALA A 28 -1.34 1.66 6.45
C ALA A 28 -2.21 2.34 7.52
N ARG A 29 -2.76 1.60 8.49
CA ARG A 29 -3.55 2.16 9.59
C ARG A 29 -2.70 3.05 10.48
N ASP A 30 -1.51 2.57 10.85
CA ASP A 30 -0.59 3.30 11.72
C ASP A 30 -0.04 4.52 10.98
N VAL A 31 0.31 4.36 9.70
CA VAL A 31 0.72 5.45 8.82
C VAL A 31 -0.38 6.53 8.71
N ALA A 32 -1.64 6.14 8.51
CA ALA A 32 -2.75 7.08 8.40
C ALA A 32 -3.00 7.82 9.74
N ALA A 33 -2.87 7.13 10.87
CA ALA A 33 -2.96 7.75 12.19
C ALA A 33 -1.83 8.77 12.39
N CYS A 34 -0.58 8.42 12.04
CA CYS A 34 0.57 9.31 12.11
C CYS A 34 0.44 10.52 11.17
N ALA A 35 -0.04 10.33 9.95
CA ALA A 35 -0.27 11.41 9.00
C ALA A 35 -1.35 12.41 9.45
N ALA A 36 -2.20 12.02 10.40
CA ALA A 36 -3.21 12.90 11.01
C ALA A 36 -2.67 13.71 12.21
N VAL A 37 -1.47 13.40 12.72
CA VAL A 37 -0.89 14.05 13.91
C VAL A 37 -0.48 15.49 13.63
N ALA A 38 0.18 15.74 12.50
CA ALA A 38 0.80 17.01 12.18
C ALA A 38 1.02 17.16 10.67
N ARG A 39 1.22 18.39 10.18
CA ARG A 39 1.39 18.64 8.74
C ARG A 39 2.72 18.11 8.22
N CYS A 40 3.79 18.16 9.02
CA CYS A 40 5.09 17.62 8.63
C CYS A 40 5.04 16.10 8.40
N TRP A 41 4.26 15.37 9.21
CA TRP A 41 4.05 13.92 9.07
C TRP A 41 3.36 13.57 7.76
N ARG A 42 2.31 14.31 7.41
CA ARG A 42 1.65 14.16 6.11
C ARG A 42 2.59 14.52 4.95
N GLY A 43 3.44 15.53 5.12
CA GLY A 43 4.46 15.92 4.14
C GLY A 43 5.50 14.83 3.87
N CYS A 44 5.72 13.93 4.82
CA CYS A 44 6.68 12.83 4.71
C CYS A 44 6.10 11.53 4.13
N MET A 45 4.80 11.47 3.82
CA MET A 45 4.15 10.33 3.14
C MET A 45 4.86 9.87 1.85
N PRO A 46 5.42 10.76 1.01
CA PRO A 46 6.11 10.34 -0.22
C PRO A 46 7.32 9.45 -0.01
N TYR A 47 7.86 9.40 1.21
CA TYR A 47 9.08 8.67 1.54
C TYR A 47 8.82 7.26 2.09
N LEU A 48 7.55 6.85 2.17
CA LEU A 48 7.19 5.52 2.65
C LEU A 48 7.66 4.42 1.68
N PRO A 49 8.50 3.48 2.14
CA PRO A 49 9.01 2.40 1.29
C PRO A 49 8.03 1.23 1.19
N SER A 50 7.15 1.04 2.17
CA SER A 50 6.25 -0.13 2.25
C SER A 50 4.87 0.26 2.75
N LEU A 51 3.83 -0.30 2.16
CA LEU A 51 2.44 -0.14 2.59
C LEU A 51 1.73 -1.50 2.66
N TYR A 52 1.17 -1.78 3.82
CA TYR A 52 0.39 -2.96 4.15
C TYR A 52 -1.03 -2.55 4.53
N PHE A 53 -2.01 -3.06 3.78
CA PHE A 53 -3.42 -2.76 4.01
C PHE A 53 -4.14 -3.99 4.61
N PRO A 54 -4.45 -3.97 5.93
CA PRO A 54 -5.14 -5.06 6.61
C PRO A 54 -6.61 -5.20 6.19
N ARG A 55 -7.15 -6.43 6.22
CA ARG A 55 -8.54 -6.74 5.81
C ARG A 55 -9.56 -5.78 6.45
N GLY A 56 -10.40 -5.18 5.63
CA GLY A 56 -11.55 -4.38 6.07
C GLY A 56 -11.21 -3.05 6.77
N ALA A 57 -9.96 -2.59 6.71
CA ALA A 57 -9.56 -1.33 7.34
C ALA A 57 -9.70 -0.11 6.41
N PHE A 58 -9.76 -0.31 5.09
CA PHE A 58 -9.73 0.76 4.10
C PHE A 58 -10.68 0.51 2.94
N GLU A 59 -11.32 1.58 2.48
CA GLU A 59 -12.05 1.63 1.21
C GLU A 59 -11.07 1.76 0.04
N ALA A 60 -11.46 1.28 -1.14
CA ALA A 60 -10.62 1.28 -2.35
C ALA A 60 -10.07 2.69 -2.70
N ASP A 61 -10.88 3.74 -2.54
CA ASP A 61 -10.46 5.13 -2.79
C ASP A 61 -9.38 5.60 -1.80
N ALA A 62 -9.45 5.15 -0.55
CA ALA A 62 -8.46 5.49 0.47
C ALA A 62 -7.12 4.80 0.17
N ILE A 63 -7.16 3.53 -0.26
CA ILE A 63 -5.98 2.78 -0.70
C ILE A 63 -5.31 3.52 -1.87
N GLY A 64 -6.08 3.88 -2.90
CA GLY A 64 -5.55 4.58 -4.07
C GLY A 64 -4.90 5.93 -3.72
N ARG A 65 -5.51 6.72 -2.83
CA ARG A 65 -4.91 7.98 -2.35
C ARG A 65 -3.61 7.76 -1.59
N MET A 66 -3.52 6.73 -0.75
CA MET A 66 -2.32 6.43 0.01
C MET A 66 -1.18 5.96 -0.91
N VAL A 67 -1.48 5.07 -1.86
CA VAL A 67 -0.51 4.64 -2.88
C VAL A 67 -0.04 5.83 -3.71
N ALA A 68 -0.97 6.71 -4.14
CA ALA A 68 -0.67 7.93 -4.88
C ALA A 68 0.10 8.99 -4.06
N ALA A 69 0.06 8.91 -2.72
CA ALA A 69 0.87 9.78 -1.86
C ALA A 69 2.29 9.24 -1.63
N ALA A 70 2.49 7.91 -1.64
CA ALA A 70 3.78 7.27 -1.38
C ALA A 70 4.64 7.16 -2.64
N ALA A 71 5.39 8.22 -2.99
CA ALA A 71 6.18 8.28 -4.22
C ALA A 71 7.33 7.26 -4.29
N ARG A 72 7.93 6.92 -3.15
CA ARG A 72 9.04 5.97 -3.02
C ARG A 72 8.59 4.56 -2.60
N LEU A 73 7.36 4.20 -2.94
CA LEU A 73 6.80 2.91 -2.56
C LEU A 73 7.51 1.77 -3.30
N GLU A 74 8.17 0.90 -2.55
CA GLU A 74 8.90 -0.28 -3.04
C GLU A 74 8.11 -1.57 -2.79
N GLU A 75 7.33 -1.64 -1.71
CA GLU A 75 6.53 -2.81 -1.34
C GLU A 75 5.06 -2.43 -1.13
N LEU A 76 4.16 -3.11 -1.84
CA LEU A 76 2.71 -2.95 -1.67
C LEU A 76 2.07 -4.30 -1.34
N VAL A 77 1.38 -4.35 -0.20
CA VAL A 77 0.73 -5.56 0.29
C VAL A 77 -0.75 -5.28 0.57
N LEU A 78 -1.64 -5.98 -0.13
CA LEU A 78 -3.10 -5.79 -0.08
C LEU A 78 -3.80 -7.06 0.42
N TYR A 79 -4.40 -6.97 1.61
CA TYR A 79 -5.32 -8.00 2.14
C TYR A 79 -6.80 -7.55 2.07
N CYS A 80 -7.06 -6.32 1.62
CA CYS A 80 -8.40 -5.75 1.55
C CYS A 80 -9.12 -6.17 0.27
N PRO A 81 -10.47 -6.18 0.26
CA PRO A 81 -11.20 -6.12 -1.00
C PRO A 81 -10.91 -4.77 -1.67
N PHE A 82 -10.52 -4.79 -2.94
CA PHE A 82 -10.35 -3.61 -3.79
C PHE A 82 -10.89 -3.89 -5.18
N SER A 83 -11.17 -2.83 -5.95
CA SER A 83 -11.54 -3.02 -7.36
C SER A 83 -10.29 -3.34 -8.18
N ALA A 84 -10.25 -4.53 -8.79
CA ALA A 84 -9.16 -4.96 -9.66
C ALA A 84 -8.86 -3.96 -10.80
N SER A 85 -9.86 -3.19 -11.24
CA SER A 85 -9.71 -2.15 -12.27
C SER A 85 -8.84 -0.96 -11.84
N LEU A 86 -8.66 -0.73 -10.55
CA LEU A 86 -7.83 0.36 -10.02
C LEU A 86 -6.36 -0.05 -9.86
N LEU A 87 -6.07 -1.35 -9.79
CA LEU A 87 -4.72 -1.83 -9.57
C LEU A 87 -3.75 -1.37 -10.69
N PRO A 88 -4.10 -1.44 -12.00
CA PRO A 88 -3.19 -0.98 -13.05
C PRO A 88 -2.82 0.49 -12.92
N CYS A 89 -3.74 1.37 -12.51
CA CYS A 89 -3.42 2.79 -12.37
C CYS A 89 -2.52 3.06 -11.14
N TRP A 90 -2.67 2.28 -10.06
CA TRP A 90 -1.79 2.33 -8.90
C TRP A 90 -0.38 1.84 -9.22
N LEU A 91 -0.28 0.71 -9.94
CA LEU A 91 0.99 0.16 -10.40
C LEU A 91 1.67 1.10 -11.39
N ALA A 92 0.95 1.64 -12.37
CA ALA A 92 1.52 2.59 -13.34
C ALA A 92 2.08 3.84 -12.65
N ALA A 93 1.40 4.34 -11.60
CA ALA A 93 1.89 5.46 -10.82
C ALA A 93 3.18 5.16 -10.04
N ARG A 94 3.53 3.88 -9.83
CA ARG A 94 4.66 3.43 -8.99
C ARG A 94 5.61 2.45 -9.69
N ALA A 95 5.45 2.25 -10.99
CA ALA A 95 6.13 1.17 -11.73
C ALA A 95 7.66 1.24 -11.67
N THR A 96 8.23 2.42 -11.42
CA THR A 96 9.69 2.62 -11.35
C THR A 96 10.31 2.30 -9.99
N MET A 97 9.51 2.30 -8.92
CA MET A 97 9.97 2.09 -7.54
C MET A 97 9.46 0.79 -6.95
N LEU A 98 8.27 0.36 -7.36
CA LEU A 98 7.60 -0.83 -6.83
C LEU A 98 8.33 -2.11 -7.25
N ARG A 99 8.86 -2.83 -6.27
CA ARG A 99 9.59 -4.09 -6.45
C ARG A 99 8.78 -5.29 -5.99
N VAL A 100 8.02 -5.15 -4.91
CA VAL A 100 7.27 -6.24 -4.30
C VAL A 100 5.78 -5.91 -4.32
N LEU A 101 4.99 -6.81 -4.91
CA LEU A 101 3.54 -6.73 -4.90
C LEU A 101 2.96 -8.03 -4.33
N GLU A 102 2.28 -7.93 -3.19
CA GLU A 102 1.56 -9.04 -2.58
C GLU A 102 0.06 -8.74 -2.57
N LEU A 103 -0.71 -9.58 -3.27
CA LEU A 103 -2.17 -9.54 -3.29
C LEU A 103 -2.67 -10.78 -2.57
N ARG A 104 -3.40 -10.59 -1.48
CA ARG A 104 -4.13 -11.67 -0.79
C ARG A 104 -5.60 -11.35 -0.84
N VAL A 105 -6.19 -11.55 -2.03
CA VAL A 105 -7.62 -11.42 -2.25
C VAL A 105 -8.29 -12.68 -1.73
N ASP A 106 -9.11 -12.56 -0.68
CA ASP A 106 -9.99 -13.65 -0.28
C ASP A 106 -11.09 -13.82 -1.34
N SER A 107 -11.20 -15.03 -1.88
CA SER A 107 -12.00 -15.48 -3.05
C SER A 107 -13.51 -15.15 -3.06
N ALA A 108 -14.07 -14.41 -2.12
CA ALA A 108 -15.48 -14.03 -2.17
C ALA A 108 -15.80 -13.03 -3.30
N ALA A 109 -14.82 -12.20 -3.70
CA ALA A 109 -14.95 -11.23 -4.80
C ALA A 109 -14.63 -11.82 -6.19
N ASP A 110 -14.15 -13.07 -6.26
CA ASP A 110 -13.59 -13.72 -7.45
C ASP A 110 -14.65 -14.27 -8.43
N ARG A 111 -15.94 -13.96 -8.24
CA ARG A 111 -16.97 -14.37 -9.22
C ARG A 111 -16.94 -13.58 -10.52
N ALA A 112 -16.17 -12.49 -10.56
CA ALA A 112 -15.92 -11.74 -11.78
C ALA A 112 -14.47 -12.01 -12.17
N GLY A 113 -14.25 -12.90 -13.15
CA GLY A 113 -12.94 -13.33 -13.66
C GLY A 113 -12.12 -12.20 -14.27
N HIS A 114 -11.72 -11.25 -13.43
CA HIS A 114 -10.82 -10.16 -13.77
C HIS A 114 -9.41 -10.74 -13.83
N HIS A 115 -9.07 -11.26 -15.02
CA HIS A 115 -7.69 -11.52 -15.40
C HIS A 115 -6.88 -10.23 -15.17
N LEU A 116 -6.15 -10.19 -14.06
CA LEU A 116 -5.28 -9.09 -13.70
C LEU A 116 -4.12 -9.04 -14.70
N ASP A 117 -4.30 -8.32 -15.80
CA ASP A 117 -3.26 -8.08 -16.79
C ASP A 117 -2.28 -7.02 -16.28
N CYS A 118 -1.65 -7.33 -15.14
CA CYS A 118 -0.67 -6.47 -14.48
C CYS A 118 0.73 -6.68 -15.07
N ALA A 119 0.91 -7.70 -15.91
CA ALA A 119 2.18 -8.10 -16.50
C ALA A 119 2.77 -7.00 -17.40
N SER A 120 1.94 -6.21 -18.07
CA SER A 120 2.39 -5.11 -18.94
C SER A 120 2.83 -3.85 -18.17
N VAL A 121 2.37 -3.68 -16.92
CA VAL A 121 2.66 -2.50 -16.08
C VAL A 121 3.83 -2.75 -15.11
N ALA A 122 4.16 -4.02 -14.89
CA ALA A 122 5.08 -4.51 -13.87
C ALA A 122 6.55 -4.62 -14.32
N ALA A 123 7.04 -3.72 -15.18
CA ALA A 123 8.41 -3.81 -15.70
C ALA A 123 9.50 -3.71 -14.60
N GLY A 124 9.17 -3.16 -13.43
CA GLY A 124 10.07 -3.05 -12.27
C GLY A 124 9.79 -4.03 -11.11
N ILE A 125 8.78 -4.90 -11.22
CA ILE A 125 8.40 -5.80 -10.13
C ILE A 125 9.38 -6.98 -10.09
N GLU A 126 10.10 -7.11 -8.98
CA GLU A 126 11.02 -8.20 -8.70
C GLU A 126 10.30 -9.42 -8.11
N GLU A 127 9.24 -9.18 -7.31
CA GLU A 127 8.49 -10.24 -6.64
C GLU A 127 6.98 -10.01 -6.69
N LEU A 128 6.26 -10.98 -7.27
CA LEU A 128 4.80 -10.99 -7.34
C LEU A 128 4.25 -12.17 -6.54
N ARG A 129 3.54 -11.88 -5.44
CA ARG A 129 2.85 -12.88 -4.62
C ARG A 129 1.35 -12.75 -4.83
N LEU A 130 0.79 -13.67 -5.59
CA LEU A 130 -0.66 -13.79 -5.80
C LEU A 130 -1.22 -14.83 -4.83
N PRO A 131 -2.52 -14.75 -4.46
CA PRO A 131 -3.13 -15.84 -3.73
C PRO A 131 -3.11 -17.04 -4.68
N HIS A 132 -2.43 -18.11 -4.25
CA HIS A 132 -2.54 -19.39 -4.93
C HIS A 132 -4.03 -19.74 -4.91
N HIS A 133 -4.63 -19.89 -6.09
CA HIS A 133 -5.81 -20.73 -6.16
C HIS A 133 -5.36 -22.06 -5.53
N ALA A 134 -5.99 -22.48 -4.44
CA ALA A 134 -5.86 -23.86 -4.03
C ALA A 134 -6.34 -24.67 -5.24
N ALA A 135 -5.41 -25.30 -5.97
CA ALA A 135 -5.76 -26.37 -6.87
C ALA A 135 -6.62 -27.32 -6.05
N ALA A 136 -7.91 -27.39 -6.38
CA ALA A 136 -8.80 -28.33 -5.73
C ALA A 136 -8.14 -29.71 -5.80
N PRO A 137 -7.96 -30.45 -4.68
CA PRO A 137 -7.54 -31.82 -4.79
C PRO A 137 -8.59 -32.54 -5.65
N SER A 138 -8.15 -33.11 -6.76
CA SER A 138 -9.00 -33.82 -7.71
C SER A 138 -9.95 -34.75 -6.94
N PRO A 139 -11.28 -34.60 -7.05
CA PRO A 139 -12.16 -35.67 -6.66
C PRO A 139 -11.92 -36.83 -7.64
N TRP A 140 -12.05 -38.06 -7.16
CA TRP A 140 -11.87 -39.33 -7.89
C TRP A 140 -10.44 -39.91 -7.88
N PRO A 141 -10.19 -40.92 -7.03
CA PRO A 141 -9.26 -41.97 -7.41
C PRO A 141 -9.88 -42.80 -8.56
N GLU A 142 -9.07 -43.02 -9.59
CA GLU A 142 -9.36 -43.91 -10.72
C GLU A 142 -9.59 -45.35 -10.21
N ARG A 143 -10.61 -46.01 -10.78
CA ARG A 143 -11.01 -47.40 -10.44
C ARG A 143 -10.00 -48.44 -10.92
#